data_AF-X1A7B5-F1
#
_entry.id   AF-X1A7B5-F1
#
_cell.length_a   1.000
_cell.length_b   1.000
_cell.length_c   1.000
_cell.angle_alpha   90.00
_cell.angle_beta   90.00
_cell.angle_gamma   90.00
#
_symmetry.space_group_name_H-M   'P 1'
#
loop_
_entity.id
_entity.type
_entity.pdbx_description
1 polymer ?
#
loop_
_entity_poly.entity_id
_entity_poly.type
_entity_poly.pdbx_seq_one_letter_code
_entity_poly.pdbx_strand_id
1 'polypeptide(L)'
;MSEEILINVTPRETRVAMVENGVLQELFIERARRRGLVGNIYRGRVCRVLPGMQAAFVDVGLDRAAFLHASDIESRKSSADAGVNGETSDITQLLHEGQEISVQVVKDPLGTKGARLTTQITIPSRYLVFIPNVDSVGISQKIEDESERVRLRDIIQLFLTEQDGGGYIARTVAEGASTEALRADMVFLRKLWQSLSEKESSARPGTVIFGDLPLTIRVMRDMLDDQIERVRIDSQMR
;
A
#
# COMPACT_ATOMS: atom_id res chain seq x y z
N MET A 1 4.93 28.96 13.43
CA MET A 1 5.95 28.48 12.48
C MET A 1 5.23 28.27 11.17
N SER A 2 5.75 28.75 10.05
CA SER A 2 5.04 28.64 8.76
C SER A 2 5.59 27.43 8.00
N GLU A 3 4.83 26.35 7.96
CA GLU A 3 5.09 25.21 7.09
C GLU A 3 4.30 25.38 5.78
N GLU A 4 4.99 25.23 4.65
CA GLU A 4 4.40 25.32 3.32
C GLU A 4 4.82 24.12 2.46
N ILE A 5 3.87 23.57 1.70
CA ILE A 5 4.16 22.61 0.62
C ILE A 5 4.20 23.37 -0.70
N LEU A 6 5.31 23.25 -1.42
CA LEU A 6 5.47 23.79 -2.77
C LEU A 6 5.44 22.66 -3.79
N ILE A 7 4.47 22.69 -4.69
CA ILE A 7 4.29 21.70 -5.75
C ILE A 7 4.60 22.36 -7.09
N ASN A 8 5.67 21.89 -7.74
CA ASN A 8 5.97 22.22 -9.12
C ASN A 8 5.57 21.06 -10.04
N VAL A 9 4.72 21.32 -11.03
CA VAL A 9 4.32 20.31 -12.01
C VAL A 9 4.78 20.72 -13.41
N THR A 10 5.58 19.87 -14.04
CA THR A 10 5.99 20.04 -15.45
C THR A 10 5.65 18.78 -16.24
N PRO A 11 5.64 18.83 -17.59
CA PRO A 11 5.43 17.63 -18.40
C PRO A 11 6.47 16.52 -18.20
N ARG A 12 7.67 16.85 -17.68
CA ARG A 12 8.78 15.89 -17.51
C ARG A 12 8.85 15.33 -16.09
N GLU A 13 8.60 16.18 -15.10
CA GLU A 13 8.68 15.81 -13.70
C GLU A 13 7.75 16.65 -12.82
N THR A 14 7.32 16.02 -11.73
CA THR A 14 6.64 16.64 -10.60
C THR A 14 7.63 16.74 -9.46
N ARG A 15 7.72 17.92 -8.83
CA ARG A 15 8.57 18.17 -7.68
C ARG A 15 7.71 18.68 -6.53
N VAL A 16 7.92 18.16 -5.34
CA VAL A 16 7.22 18.60 -4.14
C VAL A 16 8.27 18.91 -3.08
N ALA A 17 8.26 20.13 -2.56
CA ALA A 17 9.17 20.59 -1.52
C ALA A 17 8.39 20.90 -0.24
N MET A 18 8.87 20.38 0.88
CA MET A 18 8.41 20.79 2.21
C MET A 18 9.33 21.89 2.72
N VAL A 19 8.75 23.04 3.07
CA VAL A 19 9.49 24.22 3.50
C VAL A 19 8.99 24.66 4.87
N GLU A 20 9.90 24.79 5.82
CA GLU A 20 9.61 25.29 7.15
C GLU A 20 10.38 26.59 7.37
N ASN A 21 9.65 27.68 7.66
CA ASN A 21 10.23 29.01 7.90
C ASN A 21 11.21 29.47 6.78
N GLY A 22 10.90 29.11 5.53
CA GLY A 22 11.70 29.43 4.35
C GLY A 22 12.90 28.49 4.10
N VAL A 23 13.11 27.49 4.94
CA VAL A 23 14.17 26.48 4.79
C VAL A 23 13.59 25.19 4.21
N LEU A 24 14.22 24.67 3.16
CA LEU A 24 13.87 23.37 2.57
C LEU A 24 14.17 22.25 3.58
N GLN A 25 13.15 21.49 3.94
CA GLN A 25 13.29 20.32 4.80
C GLN A 25 13.43 19.05 3.95
N GLU A 26 12.49 18.84 3.02
CA GLU A 26 12.46 17.66 2.17
C GLU A 26 12.10 17.99 0.72
N LEU A 27 12.64 17.22 -0.22
CA LEU A 27 12.38 17.36 -1.65
C LEU A 27 12.07 16.00 -2.28
N PHE A 28 10.87 15.89 -2.84
CA PHE A 28 10.42 14.74 -3.61
C PHE A 28 10.40 15.07 -5.09
N ILE A 29 10.91 14.16 -5.92
CA ILE A 29 10.93 14.31 -7.38
C ILE A 29 10.42 13.03 -8.03
N GLU A 30 9.38 13.15 -8.84
CA GLU A 30 8.83 12.05 -9.65
C GLU A 30 8.91 12.41 -11.13
N ARG A 31 9.62 11.60 -11.91
CA ARG A 31 9.79 11.81 -13.34
C ARG A 31 8.81 10.94 -14.12
N ALA A 32 8.19 11.50 -15.16
CA ALA A 32 7.20 10.79 -15.98
C ALA A 32 7.73 9.47 -16.58
N ARG A 33 9.04 9.42 -16.91
CA ARG A 33 9.70 8.24 -17.49
C ARG A 33 10.22 7.22 -16.47
N ARG A 34 10.17 7.52 -15.16
CA ARG A 34 10.64 6.66 -14.07
C ARG A 34 9.75 6.86 -12.86
N ARG A 35 8.47 6.51 -12.99
CA ARG A 35 7.59 6.40 -11.83
C ARG A 35 7.96 5.13 -11.06
N GLY A 36 8.04 5.24 -9.74
CA GLY A 36 8.17 4.08 -8.87
C GLY A 36 6.97 3.16 -9.05
N LEU A 37 7.21 1.86 -8.96
CA LEU A 37 6.19 0.82 -9.04
C LEU A 37 5.74 0.38 -7.64
N VAL A 38 6.45 0.77 -6.58
CA VAL A 38 6.10 0.47 -5.18
C VAL A 38 4.65 0.86 -4.91
N GLY A 39 3.91 -0.05 -4.28
CA GLY A 39 2.48 0.12 -3.98
C GLY A 39 1.55 -0.35 -5.11
N ASN A 40 2.02 -0.46 -6.35
CA ASN A 40 1.20 -0.96 -7.45
C ASN A 40 0.80 -2.42 -7.21
N ILE A 41 -0.45 -2.75 -7.56
CA ILE A 41 -1.01 -4.10 -7.51
C ILE A 41 -1.18 -4.61 -8.94
N TYR A 42 -0.72 -5.82 -9.18
CA TYR A 42 -0.78 -6.48 -10.49
C TYR A 42 -1.46 -7.84 -10.38
N ARG A 43 -2.11 -8.23 -11.47
CA ARG A 43 -2.45 -9.62 -11.72
C ARG A 43 -1.23 -10.28 -12.36
N GLY A 44 -0.58 -11.19 -11.66
CA GLY A 44 0.62 -11.88 -12.10
C GLY A 44 0.38 -13.34 -12.48
N ARG A 45 1.36 -13.93 -13.17
CA ARG A 45 1.44 -15.37 -13.43
C ARG A 45 2.80 -15.91 -12.99
N VAL A 46 2.79 -16.97 -12.20
CA VAL A 46 4.02 -17.66 -11.76
C VAL A 46 4.68 -18.30 -12.97
N CYS A 47 5.88 -17.84 -13.31
CA CYS A 47 6.66 -18.39 -14.43
C CYS A 47 7.48 -19.60 -14.01
N ARG A 48 8.11 -19.53 -12.83
CA ARG A 48 9.02 -20.56 -12.33
C ARG A 48 9.08 -20.54 -10.82
N VAL A 49 9.04 -21.72 -10.22
CA VAL A 49 9.24 -21.91 -8.77
C VAL A 49 10.67 -22.39 -8.51
N LEU A 50 11.33 -21.83 -7.50
CA LEU A 50 12.72 -22.09 -7.14
C LEU A 50 12.82 -22.55 -5.68
N PRO A 51 12.74 -23.86 -5.41
CA PRO A 51 12.76 -24.40 -4.05
C PRO A 51 14.04 -24.04 -3.28
N GLY A 52 15.20 -24.10 -3.96
CA GLY A 52 16.49 -23.76 -3.35
C GLY A 52 16.63 -22.29 -2.91
N MET A 53 15.75 -21.40 -3.38
CA MET A 53 15.71 -19.99 -2.98
C MET A 53 14.44 -19.63 -2.22
N GLN A 54 13.56 -20.61 -1.95
CA GLN A 54 12.23 -20.41 -1.36
C GLN A 54 11.47 -19.26 -2.02
N ALA A 55 11.48 -19.22 -3.35
CA ALA A 55 10.95 -18.10 -4.12
C ALA A 55 10.40 -18.50 -5.48
N ALA A 56 9.65 -17.60 -6.10
CA ALA A 56 9.11 -17.74 -7.44
C ALA A 56 9.36 -16.49 -8.28
N PHE A 57 9.53 -16.69 -9.58
CA PHE A 57 9.45 -15.62 -10.57
C PHE A 57 8.02 -15.47 -11.04
N VAL A 58 7.53 -14.22 -11.05
CA VAL A 58 6.17 -13.87 -11.44
C VAL A 58 6.23 -12.85 -12.57
N ASP A 59 5.58 -13.17 -13.69
CA ASP A 59 5.34 -12.22 -14.76
C ASP A 59 4.16 -11.33 -14.38
N VAL A 60 4.43 -10.02 -14.35
CA VAL A 60 3.48 -8.95 -14.03
C VAL A 60 3.41 -7.92 -15.16
N GLY A 61 3.90 -8.26 -16.37
CA GLY A 61 3.87 -7.39 -17.54
C GLY A 61 4.97 -6.32 -17.57
N LEU A 62 5.97 -6.44 -16.70
CA LEU A 62 7.16 -5.59 -16.69
C LEU A 62 8.26 -6.21 -17.57
N ASP A 63 9.24 -5.39 -17.96
CA ASP A 63 10.39 -5.83 -18.80
C ASP A 63 11.16 -7.02 -18.20
N ARG A 64 11.05 -7.24 -16.89
CA ARG A 64 11.68 -8.35 -16.18
C ARG A 64 10.70 -9.01 -15.23
N ALA A 65 10.78 -10.33 -15.16
CA ALA A 65 10.05 -11.10 -14.17
C ALA A 65 10.38 -10.61 -12.75
N ALA A 66 9.32 -10.39 -11.98
CA ALA A 66 9.40 -9.95 -10.60
C ALA A 66 9.60 -11.17 -9.68
N PHE A 67 10.07 -10.90 -8.46
CA PHE A 67 10.49 -11.91 -7.50
C PHE A 67 9.57 -11.92 -6.28
N LEU A 68 9.03 -13.09 -5.94
CA LEU A 68 8.16 -13.32 -4.78
C LEU A 68 8.80 -14.38 -3.87
N HIS A 69 9.09 -14.04 -2.61
CA HIS A 69 9.65 -14.99 -1.64
C HIS A 69 8.54 -15.64 -0.81
N ALA A 70 8.75 -16.86 -0.33
CA ALA A 70 7.76 -17.61 0.46
C ALA A 70 7.27 -16.83 1.70
N SER A 71 8.14 -16.06 2.34
CA SER A 71 7.78 -15.21 3.49
C SER A 71 6.83 -14.05 3.15
N ASP A 72 6.76 -13.65 1.89
CA ASP A 72 5.88 -12.58 1.42
C ASP A 72 4.57 -13.14 0.85
N ILE A 73 4.31 -14.43 1.03
CA ILE A 73 3.07 -15.08 0.63
C ILE A 73 2.20 -15.22 1.88
N GLU A 74 0.98 -14.71 1.77
CA GLU A 74 -0.05 -14.91 2.77
C GLU A 74 -0.38 -16.39 2.86
N SER A 75 0.05 -17.01 3.96
CA SER A 75 -0.31 -18.38 4.27
C SER A 75 -1.79 -18.37 4.64
N ARG A 76 -2.66 -18.90 3.77
CA ARG A 76 -4.05 -19.26 4.13
C ARG A 76 -4.05 -20.44 5.11
N LYS A 77 -3.35 -20.32 6.24
CA LYS A 77 -3.56 -21.21 7.39
C LYS A 77 -4.55 -20.49 8.28
N SER A 78 -5.81 -20.85 8.07
CA SER A 78 -6.93 -20.66 8.98
C SER A 78 -6.45 -20.63 10.44
N SER A 79 -6.89 -19.60 11.15
CA SER A 79 -6.71 -19.28 12.57
C SER A 79 -7.24 -20.36 13.55
N ALA A 80 -7.27 -21.63 13.15
CA ALA A 80 -7.74 -22.76 13.96
C ALA A 80 -6.66 -23.78 14.33
N ASP A 81 -5.46 -23.75 13.71
CA ASP A 81 -4.41 -24.76 13.93
C ASP A 81 -2.99 -24.17 14.07
N ALA A 82 -2.87 -22.95 14.63
CA ALA A 82 -1.58 -22.34 14.96
C ALA A 82 -0.96 -22.96 16.22
N GLY A 83 -0.76 -24.28 16.22
CA GLY A 83 0.15 -24.97 17.11
C GLY A 83 1.59 -24.86 16.58
N VAL A 84 2.42 -24.12 17.30
CA VAL A 84 3.88 -24.32 17.46
C VAL A 84 4.69 -24.57 16.17
N ASN A 85 5.17 -23.46 15.58
CA ASN A 85 6.45 -23.26 14.86
C ASN A 85 6.23 -22.36 13.63
N GLY A 86 6.83 -21.17 13.66
CA GLY A 86 6.85 -20.19 12.57
C GLY A 86 7.70 -20.62 11.38
N GLU A 87 7.56 -21.87 10.93
CA GLU A 87 8.19 -22.34 9.70
C GLU A 87 7.40 -21.82 8.51
N THR A 88 8.05 -20.95 7.73
CA THR A 88 7.54 -20.52 6.44
C THR A 88 7.32 -21.77 5.60
N SER A 89 6.09 -22.00 5.14
CA SER A 89 5.79 -23.21 4.35
C SER A 89 6.62 -23.20 3.06
N ASP A 90 7.08 -24.36 2.62
CA ASP A 90 7.95 -24.45 1.44
C ASP A 90 7.26 -23.83 0.22
N ILE A 91 8.01 -23.06 -0.57
CA ILE A 91 7.47 -22.38 -1.76
C ILE A 91 6.74 -23.32 -2.72
N THR A 92 7.15 -24.58 -2.81
CA THR A 92 6.53 -25.61 -3.66
C THR A 92 5.15 -26.04 -3.19
N GLN A 93 4.85 -25.84 -1.91
CA GLN A 93 3.52 -26.08 -1.33
C GLN A 93 2.61 -24.84 -1.50
N LEU A 94 3.21 -23.66 -1.65
CA LEU A 94 2.51 -22.39 -1.75
C LEU A 94 2.15 -22.04 -3.20
N LEU A 95 3.04 -22.33 -4.16
CA LEU A 95 2.90 -21.94 -5.56
C LEU A 95 3.25 -23.06 -6.53
N HIS A 96 2.61 -23.02 -7.69
CA HIS A 96 2.95 -23.84 -8.85
C HIS A 96 3.11 -22.99 -10.11
N GLU A 97 3.84 -23.51 -11.11
CA GLU A 97 4.03 -22.82 -12.39
C GLU A 97 2.71 -22.66 -13.15
N GLY A 98 2.51 -21.50 -13.77
CA GLY A 98 1.27 -21.13 -14.45
C GLY A 98 0.18 -20.57 -13.53
N GLN A 99 0.34 -20.66 -12.21
CA GLN A 99 -0.62 -20.10 -11.25
C GLN A 99 -0.78 -18.60 -11.43
N GLU A 100 -2.03 -18.13 -11.47
CA GLU A 100 -2.33 -16.70 -11.45
C GLU A 100 -2.48 -16.21 -10.02
N ILE A 101 -1.92 -15.04 -9.73
CA ILE A 101 -1.86 -14.50 -8.37
C ILE A 101 -1.86 -12.98 -8.38
N SER A 102 -2.49 -12.37 -7.38
CA SER A 102 -2.40 -10.93 -7.17
C SER A 102 -1.26 -10.59 -6.25
N VAL A 103 -0.49 -9.60 -6.69
CA VAL A 103 0.78 -9.24 -6.06
C VAL A 103 0.93 -7.73 -6.01
N GLN A 104 1.51 -7.24 -4.92
CA GLN A 104 1.86 -5.84 -4.74
C GLN A 104 3.38 -5.68 -4.77
N VAL A 105 3.85 -4.63 -5.44
CA VAL A 105 5.28 -4.31 -5.46
C VAL A 105 5.70 -3.65 -4.15
N VAL A 106 6.69 -4.23 -3.48
CA VAL A 106 7.28 -3.70 -2.24
C VAL A 106 8.65 -3.08 -2.46
N LYS A 107 9.36 -3.46 -3.54
CA LYS A 107 10.62 -2.83 -3.95
C LYS A 107 10.69 -2.72 -5.46
N ASP A 108 11.13 -1.56 -5.94
CA ASP A 108 11.38 -1.32 -7.36
C ASP A 108 12.44 -2.26 -7.94
N PRO A 109 12.41 -2.54 -9.26
CA PRO A 109 13.49 -3.21 -9.96
C PRO A 109 14.82 -2.47 -9.80
N LEU A 110 15.92 -3.22 -9.61
CA LEU A 110 17.25 -2.65 -9.45
C LEU A 110 18.28 -3.37 -10.32
N GLY A 111 18.99 -2.62 -11.18
CA GLY A 111 20.10 -3.15 -11.96
C GLY A 111 19.63 -4.18 -12.99
N THR A 112 19.89 -5.47 -12.74
CA THR A 112 19.38 -6.64 -13.49
C THR A 112 18.25 -7.39 -12.77
N LYS A 113 17.97 -7.07 -11.51
CA LYS A 113 16.94 -7.71 -10.69
C LYS A 113 15.58 -7.11 -10.97
N GLY A 114 14.55 -7.96 -11.06
CA GLY A 114 13.15 -7.53 -11.13
C GLY A 114 12.66 -6.93 -9.82
N ALA A 115 11.42 -6.43 -9.82
CA ALA A 115 10.76 -5.92 -8.62
C ALA A 115 10.59 -7.02 -7.55
N ARG A 116 10.57 -6.66 -6.26
CA ARG A 116 10.14 -7.57 -5.20
C ARG A 116 8.64 -7.44 -4.96
N LEU A 117 7.96 -8.56 -4.81
CA LEU A 117 6.53 -8.66 -4.64
C LEU A 117 6.15 -9.19 -3.25
N THR A 118 4.90 -8.94 -2.87
CA THR A 118 4.18 -9.59 -1.77
C THR A 118 2.77 -9.95 -2.23
N THR A 119 2.15 -10.97 -1.64
CA THR A 119 0.70 -11.22 -1.80
C THR A 119 -0.11 -10.56 -0.69
N GLN A 120 0.54 -10.02 0.34
CA GLN A 120 -0.10 -9.24 1.40
C GLN A 120 -0.40 -7.84 0.89
N ILE A 121 -1.53 -7.70 0.20
CA ILE A 121 -1.97 -6.43 -0.37
C ILE A 121 -2.31 -5.45 0.75
N THR A 122 -1.84 -4.21 0.63
CA THR A 122 -2.18 -3.12 1.53
C THR A 122 -2.58 -1.87 0.73
N ILE A 123 -3.63 -1.19 1.18
CA ILE A 123 -4.14 0.01 0.50
C ILE A 123 -4.22 1.15 1.53
N PRO A 124 -3.26 2.09 1.52
CA PRO A 124 -3.24 3.21 2.45
C PRO A 124 -4.17 4.35 2.02
N SER A 125 -5.04 4.77 2.93
CA SER A 125 -5.66 6.11 2.96
C SER A 125 -4.87 7.03 3.93
N ARG A 126 -5.42 8.18 4.30
CA ARG A 126 -4.78 9.17 5.17
C ARG A 126 -4.57 8.64 6.59
N TYR A 127 -5.61 8.13 7.22
CA TYR A 127 -5.61 7.67 8.61
C TYR A 127 -5.55 6.16 8.72
N LEU A 128 -6.16 5.44 7.76
CA LEU A 128 -6.25 3.98 7.79
C LEU A 128 -5.49 3.33 6.65
N VAL A 129 -5.00 2.11 6.89
CA VAL A 129 -4.53 1.18 5.85
C VAL A 129 -5.49 0.00 5.81
N PHE A 130 -6.05 -0.31 4.65
CA PHE A 130 -6.87 -1.49 4.45
C PHE A 130 -6.02 -2.71 4.08
N ILE A 131 -6.36 -3.86 4.65
CA ILE A 131 -5.72 -5.16 4.38
C ILE A 131 -6.81 -6.16 4.00
N PRO A 132 -6.93 -6.53 2.71
CA PRO A 132 -7.92 -7.51 2.27
C PRO A 132 -7.72 -8.88 2.94
N ASN A 133 -8.80 -9.63 3.11
CA ASN A 133 -8.82 -11.03 3.60
C ASN A 133 -8.25 -11.26 5.02
N VAL A 134 -7.91 -10.19 5.74
CA VAL A 134 -7.45 -10.26 7.13
C VAL A 134 -8.54 -9.69 8.03
N ASP A 135 -9.13 -10.50 8.90
CA ASP A 135 -10.13 -10.01 9.86
C ASP A 135 -9.44 -9.55 11.15
N SER A 136 -8.84 -8.36 11.11
CA SER A 136 -8.22 -7.77 12.30
C SER A 136 -8.15 -6.25 12.24
N VAL A 137 -8.13 -5.64 13.42
CA VAL A 137 -7.88 -4.20 13.61
C VAL A 137 -6.52 -4.02 14.29
N GLY A 138 -5.57 -3.41 13.56
CA GLY A 138 -4.26 -3.05 14.05
C GLY A 138 -4.15 -1.55 14.34
N ILE A 139 -3.21 -1.17 15.20
CA ILE A 139 -2.88 0.22 15.51
C ILE A 139 -1.36 0.38 15.39
N SER A 140 -0.90 1.44 14.74
CA SER A 140 0.53 1.77 14.57
C SER A 140 1.28 1.62 15.90
N GLN A 141 2.46 1.00 15.86
CA GLN A 141 3.32 0.86 17.04
C GLN A 141 3.89 2.21 17.52
N LYS A 142 3.85 3.24 16.66
CA LYS A 142 4.31 4.59 17.00
C LYS A 142 3.29 5.38 17.84
N ILE A 143 2.06 4.89 17.98
CA ILE A 143 1.07 5.49 18.89
C ILE A 143 1.26 4.80 20.25
N GLU A 144 1.86 5.52 21.19
CA GLU A 144 2.23 5.00 22.51
C GLU A 144 1.12 5.13 23.56
N ASP A 145 0.22 6.12 23.41
CA ASP A 145 -0.88 6.34 24.35
C ASP A 145 -1.92 5.21 24.26
N GLU A 146 -2.00 4.40 25.30
CA GLU A 146 -2.93 3.26 25.35
C GLU A 146 -4.40 3.68 25.29
N SER A 147 -4.76 4.84 25.84
CA SER A 147 -6.15 5.33 25.78
C SER A 147 -6.57 5.64 24.35
N GLU A 148 -5.65 6.23 23.57
CA GLU A 148 -5.86 6.52 22.16
C GLU A 148 -5.90 5.24 21.32
N ARG A 149 -5.04 4.26 21.62
CA ARG A 149 -5.04 2.96 20.94
C ARG A 149 -6.37 2.23 21.12
N VAL A 150 -6.94 2.28 22.33
CA VAL A 150 -8.28 1.74 22.61
C VAL A 150 -9.34 2.52 21.84
N ARG A 151 -9.33 3.86 21.92
CA ARG A 151 -10.30 4.71 21.21
C ARG A 151 -10.33 4.45 19.70
N LEU A 152 -9.17 4.42 19.06
CA LEU A 152 -9.05 4.18 17.62
C LEU A 152 -9.56 2.77 17.25
N ARG A 153 -9.20 1.76 18.04
CA ARG A 153 -9.66 0.39 17.84
C ARG A 153 -11.17 0.29 17.94
N ASP A 154 -11.76 0.89 18.98
CA ASP A 154 -13.21 0.86 19.22
C ASP A 154 -13.99 1.56 18.09
N ILE A 155 -13.49 2.71 17.61
CA ILE A 155 -14.11 3.42 16.48
C ILE A 155 -14.07 2.56 15.21
N ILE A 156 -12.92 1.94 14.89
CA ILE A 156 -12.81 1.11 13.69
C ILE A 156 -13.72 -0.11 13.82
N GLN A 157 -13.73 -0.79 14.98
CA GLN A 157 -14.59 -1.95 15.23
C GLN A 157 -16.08 -1.60 15.15
N LEU A 158 -16.48 -0.41 15.62
CA LEU A 158 -17.86 0.05 15.55
C LEU A 158 -18.41 0.12 14.11
N PHE A 159 -17.55 0.43 13.13
CA PHE A 159 -17.95 0.57 11.73
C PHE A 159 -17.49 -0.58 10.83
N LEU A 160 -16.72 -1.53 11.38
CA LEU A 160 -16.28 -2.72 10.66
C LEU A 160 -17.47 -3.63 10.41
N THR A 161 -17.59 -4.11 9.18
CA THR A 161 -18.66 -4.99 8.74
C THR A 161 -18.09 -6.13 7.91
N GLU A 162 -18.82 -7.25 7.79
CA GLU A 162 -18.43 -8.35 6.89
C GLU A 162 -18.27 -7.89 5.43
N GLN A 163 -18.96 -6.80 5.04
CA GLN A 163 -18.87 -6.22 3.70
C GLN A 163 -17.53 -5.54 3.41
N ASP A 164 -16.71 -5.29 4.43
CA ASP A 164 -15.37 -4.74 4.23
C ASP A 164 -14.46 -5.75 3.52
N GLY A 165 -14.65 -7.06 3.74
CA GLY A 165 -13.84 -8.11 3.11
C GLY A 165 -12.36 -8.06 3.54
N GLY A 166 -12.06 -7.45 4.69
CA GLY A 166 -10.71 -7.25 5.20
C GLY A 166 -10.68 -6.38 6.46
N GLY A 167 -9.47 -6.06 6.88
CA GLY A 167 -9.17 -5.41 8.14
C GLY A 167 -8.49 -4.06 7.94
N TYR A 168 -8.23 -3.37 9.05
CA TYR A 168 -7.71 -2.01 9.04
C TYR A 168 -6.55 -1.83 10.01
N ILE A 169 -5.58 -1.01 9.63
CA ILE A 169 -4.53 -0.52 10.54
C ILE A 169 -4.65 0.99 10.67
N ALA A 170 -4.78 1.50 11.89
CA ALA A 170 -4.66 2.93 12.16
C ALA A 170 -3.20 3.39 12.03
N ARG A 171 -2.95 4.38 11.17
CA ARG A 171 -1.65 5.03 10.96
C ARG A 171 -1.35 6.00 12.11
N THR A 172 -0.10 6.41 12.27
CA THR A 172 0.28 7.42 13.28
C THR A 172 -0.51 8.73 13.14
N VAL A 173 -0.79 9.15 11.90
CA VAL A 173 -1.59 10.36 11.61
C VAL A 173 -3.05 10.23 12.08
N ALA A 174 -3.53 9.02 12.44
CA ALA A 174 -4.86 8.81 13.00
C ALA A 174 -5.00 9.27 14.45
N GLU A 175 -3.89 9.51 15.14
CA GLU A 175 -3.91 10.03 16.51
C GLU A 175 -4.67 11.36 16.59
N GLY A 176 -5.66 11.43 17.47
CA GLY A 176 -6.55 12.57 17.62
C GLY A 176 -7.59 12.73 16.49
N ALA A 177 -7.59 11.85 15.47
CA ALA A 177 -8.55 11.95 14.37
C ALA A 177 -9.99 11.73 14.85
N SER A 178 -10.92 12.47 14.27
CA SER A 178 -12.35 12.35 14.59
C SER A 178 -12.94 11.04 14.06
N THR A 179 -14.02 10.60 14.71
CA THR A 179 -14.80 9.43 14.32
C THR A 179 -15.27 9.55 12.87
N GLU A 180 -15.71 10.74 12.45
CA GLU A 180 -16.19 11.02 11.10
C GLU A 180 -15.08 10.89 10.07
N ALA A 181 -13.87 11.35 10.39
CA ALA A 181 -12.71 11.25 9.50
C ALA A 181 -12.28 9.79 9.28
N LEU A 182 -12.22 9.00 10.36
CA LEU A 182 -11.92 7.56 10.28
C LEU A 182 -12.99 6.81 9.49
N ARG A 183 -14.27 7.12 9.72
CA ARG A 183 -15.38 6.53 8.98
C ARG A 183 -15.34 6.88 7.49
N ALA A 184 -15.00 8.12 7.14
CA ALA A 184 -14.85 8.54 5.76
C ALA A 184 -13.74 7.74 5.05
N ASP A 185 -12.61 7.52 5.74
CA ASP A 185 -11.52 6.66 5.27
C ASP A 185 -11.98 5.22 5.02
N MET A 186 -12.72 4.61 5.96
CA MET A 186 -13.25 3.24 5.78
C MET A 186 -14.19 3.15 4.58
N VAL A 187 -15.10 4.12 4.41
CA VAL A 187 -16.02 4.15 3.26
C VAL A 187 -15.26 4.29 1.94
N PHE A 188 -14.23 5.14 1.89
CA PHE A 188 -13.38 5.28 0.72
C PHE A 188 -12.65 3.97 0.38
N LEU A 189 -11.98 3.38 1.37
CA LEU A 189 -11.19 2.15 1.22
C LEU A 189 -12.06 0.97 0.77
N ARG A 190 -13.26 0.81 1.34
CA ARG A 190 -14.22 -0.22 0.95
C ARG A 190 -14.63 -0.10 -0.53
N LYS A 191 -15.00 1.11 -0.97
CA LYS A 191 -15.36 1.37 -2.36
C LYS A 191 -14.20 1.12 -3.32
N LEU A 192 -13.00 1.55 -2.92
CA LEU A 192 -11.79 1.30 -3.69
C LEU A 192 -11.53 -0.19 -3.82
N TRP A 193 -11.56 -0.93 -2.71
CA TRP A 193 -11.34 -2.38 -2.72
C TRP A 193 -12.37 -3.13 -3.57
N GLN A 194 -13.65 -2.76 -3.48
CA GLN A 194 -14.70 -3.33 -4.33
C GLN A 194 -14.37 -3.14 -5.81
N SER A 195 -14.01 -1.91 -6.21
CA SER A 195 -13.64 -1.62 -7.60
C SER A 195 -12.40 -2.39 -8.06
N LEU A 196 -11.40 -2.53 -7.19
CA LEU A 196 -10.19 -3.31 -7.51
C LEU A 196 -10.48 -4.80 -7.63
N SER A 197 -11.33 -5.35 -6.76
CA SER A 197 -11.74 -6.76 -6.81
C SER A 197 -12.51 -7.08 -8.10
N GLU A 198 -13.43 -6.21 -8.50
CA GLU A 198 -14.16 -6.32 -9.77
C GLU A 198 -13.20 -6.28 -10.96
N LYS A 199 -12.27 -5.32 -10.96
CA LYS A 199 -11.24 -5.20 -12.01
C LYS A 199 -10.33 -6.44 -12.06
N GLU A 200 -9.92 -6.96 -10.91
CA GLU A 200 -9.07 -8.15 -10.81
C GLU A 200 -9.75 -9.40 -11.40
N SER A 201 -11.04 -9.59 -11.11
CA SER A 201 -11.80 -10.78 -11.54
C SER A 201 -11.81 -11.01 -13.05
N SER A 202 -11.65 -9.95 -13.84
CA SER A 202 -11.64 -9.98 -15.32
C SER A 202 -10.27 -9.67 -15.92
N ALA A 203 -9.27 -9.37 -15.10
CA ALA A 203 -7.95 -8.99 -15.54
C ALA A 203 -7.13 -10.21 -16.00
N ARG A 204 -6.44 -10.03 -17.13
CA ARG A 204 -5.44 -11.01 -17.58
C ARG A 204 -4.13 -10.81 -16.82
N PRO A 205 -3.31 -11.85 -16.63
CA PRO A 205 -1.96 -11.69 -16.11
C PRO A 205 -1.17 -10.64 -16.90
N GLY A 206 -0.34 -9.88 -16.20
CA GLY A 206 0.39 -8.73 -16.73
C GLY A 206 -0.36 -7.39 -16.61
N THR A 207 -1.59 -7.39 -16.10
CA THR A 207 -2.40 -6.17 -15.97
C THR A 207 -2.16 -5.46 -14.64
N VAL A 208 -2.00 -4.13 -14.69
CA VAL A 208 -2.02 -3.26 -13.50
C VAL A 208 -3.45 -3.17 -12.97
N ILE A 209 -3.69 -3.70 -11.77
CA ILE A 209 -4.97 -3.60 -11.06
C ILE A 209 -5.08 -2.23 -10.40
N PHE A 210 -4.04 -1.84 -9.67
CA PHE A 210 -3.96 -0.55 -9.00
C PHE A 210 -2.59 0.08 -9.27
N GLY A 211 -2.59 1.32 -9.73
CA GLY A 211 -1.39 2.15 -9.75
C GLY A 211 -1.41 3.04 -8.51
N ASP A 212 -0.28 3.12 -7.81
CA ASP A 212 -0.14 4.00 -6.67
C ASP A 212 -0.38 5.47 -7.05
N LEU A 213 -0.75 6.28 -6.07
CA LEU A 213 -1.20 7.65 -6.27
C LEU A 213 -0.06 8.51 -6.86
N PRO A 214 -0.37 9.51 -7.71
CA PRO A 214 0.63 10.48 -8.18
C PRO A 214 1.36 11.14 -7.00
N LEU A 215 2.61 11.53 -7.19
CA LEU A 215 3.43 12.12 -6.12
C LEU A 215 2.72 13.24 -5.34
N THR A 216 2.01 14.14 -6.03
CA THR A 216 1.26 15.24 -5.39
C THR A 216 0.25 14.72 -4.39
N ILE A 217 -0.52 13.70 -4.77
CA ILE A 217 -1.57 13.13 -3.92
C ILE A 217 -0.95 12.32 -2.78
N ARG A 218 0.17 11.62 -3.00
CA ARG A 218 0.87 10.91 -1.91
C ARG A 218 1.38 11.86 -0.84
N VAL A 219 2.02 12.96 -1.25
CA VAL A 219 2.49 13.96 -0.28
C VAL A 219 1.32 14.57 0.47
N MET A 220 0.22 14.91 -0.21
CA MET A 220 -0.99 15.42 0.46
C MET A 220 -1.60 14.39 1.42
N ARG A 221 -1.59 13.09 1.08
CA ARG A 221 -2.08 12.02 1.96
C ARG A 221 -1.19 11.85 3.19
N ASP A 222 0.13 11.88 2.99
CA ASP A 222 1.10 11.42 4.00
C ASP A 222 1.67 12.55 4.87
N MET A 223 1.70 13.78 4.36
CA MET A 223 2.39 14.90 5.01
C MET A 223 1.51 16.10 5.32
N LEU A 224 0.29 16.18 4.76
CA LEU A 224 -0.60 17.29 5.09
C LEU A 224 -1.11 17.13 6.53
N ASP A 225 -0.89 18.11 7.39
CA ASP A 225 -1.44 18.18 8.74
C ASP A 225 -1.87 19.61 9.09
N ASP A 226 -2.29 19.84 10.33
CA ASP A 226 -2.79 21.13 10.79
C ASP A 226 -1.69 22.20 10.95
N GLN A 227 -0.40 21.84 10.87
CA GLN A 227 0.73 22.80 10.92
C GLN A 227 1.00 23.42 9.55
N ILE A 228 0.57 22.77 8.48
CA ILE A 228 0.77 23.26 7.11
C ILE A 228 -0.17 24.42 6.82
N GLU A 229 0.41 25.61 6.71
CA GLU A 229 -0.33 26.85 6.49
C GLU A 229 -0.84 26.93 5.04
N ARG A 230 -0.02 26.52 4.07
CA ARG A 230 -0.34 26.66 2.64
C ARG A 230 0.25 25.55 1.78
N VAL A 231 -0.51 25.19 0.75
CA VAL A 231 -0.05 24.39 -0.39
C VAL A 231 -0.07 25.27 -1.64
N ARG A 232 1.10 25.48 -2.25
CA ARG A 232 1.23 26.29 -3.47
C ARG A 232 1.54 25.40 -4.66
N ILE A 233 0.73 25.49 -5.71
CA ILE A 233 0.89 24.71 -6.93
C ILE A 233 1.11 25.67 -8.09
N ASP A 234 2.19 25.48 -8.84
CA ASP A 234 2.55 26.38 -9.95
C ASP A 234 2.02 25.96 -11.33
N SER A 235 1.12 24.97 -11.35
CA SER A 235 0.43 24.53 -12.56
C SER A 235 -1.00 25.05 -12.57
N GLN A 236 -1.40 25.71 -13.65
CA GLN A 236 -2.80 25.94 -13.93
C GLN A 236 -3.46 24.57 -14.09
N MET A 237 -4.42 24.22 -13.23
CA MET A 237 -5.20 22.99 -13.36
C MET A 237 -5.74 22.91 -14.80
N ARG A 238 -5.34 21.88 -15.55
CA ARG A 238 -6.00 21.44 -16.77
C ARG A 238 -6.44 20.01 -16.57
#